data_AF-A0A7L4P843-F1
#
_entry.id   AF-A0A7L4P843-F1
#
_cell.length_a   1.000
_cell.length_b   1.000
_cell.length_c   1.000
_cell.angle_alpha   90.00
_cell.angle_beta   90.00
_cell.angle_gamma   90.00
#
_symmetry.space_group_name_H-M   'P 1'
#
loop_
_entity.id
_entity.type
_entity.pdbx_description
1 polymer ?
#
loop_
_entity_poly.entity_id
_entity_poly.type
_entity_poly.pdbx_seq_one_letter_code
_entity_poly.pdbx_strand_id
1 'polypeptide(L)'
;MSEKEVIKVEVPRWLAERLRRYAAEKYGLRRGALSKAVVEILERELGGPPPSAGGLDRLVGLGLSSPRRWSGEDLAEALRDVPD
;
A
#
# COMPACT_ATOMS: atom_id res chain seq x y z
N MET A 1 6.92 -6.06 -14.85
CA MET A 1 7.69 -6.98 -13.98
C MET A 1 7.80 -6.30 -12.63
N SER A 2 7.39 -6.90 -11.52
CA SER A 2 7.62 -6.29 -10.20
C SER A 2 9.13 -6.13 -10.00
N GLU A 3 9.62 -4.90 -10.00
CA GLU A 3 11.01 -4.59 -9.70
C GLU A 3 11.31 -5.08 -8.28
N LYS A 4 12.11 -6.14 -8.17
CA LYS A 4 12.60 -6.66 -6.89
C LYS A 4 14.05 -6.24 -6.76
N GLU A 5 14.32 -5.38 -5.80
CA GLU A 5 15.68 -5.04 -5.40
C GLU A 5 16.22 -6.05 -4.38
N VAL A 6 17.50 -6.39 -4.48
CA VAL A 6 18.16 -7.34 -3.56
C VAL A 6 19.01 -6.57 -2.57
N ILE A 7 18.58 -6.55 -1.31
CA ILE A 7 19.33 -5.95 -0.21
C ILE A 7 20.13 -7.05 0.49
N LYS A 8 21.47 -6.89 0.56
CA LYS A 8 22.36 -7.78 1.33
C LYS A 8 22.71 -7.10 2.64
N VAL A 9 22.39 -7.74 3.75
CA VAL A 9 22.67 -7.23 5.10
C VAL A 9 23.33 -8.30 5.96
N GLU A 10 24.21 -7.85 6.84
CA GLU A 10 24.79 -8.69 7.89
C GLU A 10 23.96 -8.53 9.17
N VAL A 11 23.59 -9.64 9.79
CA VAL A 11 22.81 -9.65 11.03
C VAL A 11 23.46 -10.56 12.07
N PRO A 12 23.29 -10.27 13.37
CA PRO A 12 23.77 -11.17 14.42
C PRO A 12 23.24 -12.59 14.23
N ARG A 13 24.09 -13.59 14.49
CA ARG A 13 23.76 -15.01 14.30
C ARG A 13 22.45 -15.43 14.99
N TRP A 14 22.26 -15.00 16.23
CA TRP A 14 21.06 -15.31 17.02
C TRP A 14 19.77 -14.80 16.34
N LEU A 15 19.85 -13.66 15.67
CA LEU A 15 18.72 -13.07 14.95
C LEU A 15 18.45 -13.82 13.65
N ALA A 16 19.50 -14.22 12.93
CA ALA A 16 19.36 -15.05 11.73
C ALA A 16 18.69 -16.40 12.05
N GLU A 17 19.08 -17.05 13.15
CA GLU A 17 18.46 -18.31 13.60
C GLU A 17 16.99 -18.10 13.98
N ARG A 18 16.69 -17.03 14.72
CA ARG A 18 15.31 -16.68 15.11
C ARG A 18 14.43 -16.38 13.90
N LEU A 19 14.95 -15.65 12.90
CA LEU A 19 14.26 -15.36 11.65
C LEU A 19 14.00 -16.63 10.83
N ARG A 20 14.96 -17.55 10.74
CA ARG A 20 14.78 -18.84 10.05
C ARG A 20 13.68 -19.66 10.69
N ARG A 21 13.68 -19.75 12.03
CA ARG A 21 12.64 -20.47 12.79
C ARG A 21 11.27 -19.87 12.55
N TYR A 22 11.16 -18.54 12.69
CA TYR A 22 9.93 -17.81 12.40
C TYR A 22 9.40 -18.06 10.98
N ALA A 23 10.28 -17.96 9.97
CA ALA A 23 9.92 -18.19 8.58
C ALA A 23 9.44 -19.63 8.34
N ALA A 24 10.11 -20.61 8.96
CA ALA A 24 9.73 -22.03 8.85
C ALA A 24 8.39 -22.33 9.53
N GLU A 25 8.15 -21.77 10.73
CA GLU A 25 6.90 -21.97 11.48
C GLU A 25 5.70 -21.34 10.75
N LYS A 26 5.88 -20.14 10.17
CA LYS A 26 4.77 -19.39 9.57
C LYS A 26 4.51 -19.71 8.09
N TYR A 27 5.57 -19.94 7.30
CA TYR A 27 5.46 -20.13 5.85
C TYR A 27 5.98 -21.49 5.36
N GLY A 28 6.48 -22.33 6.27
CA GLY A 28 7.08 -23.62 5.93
C GLY A 28 8.47 -23.53 5.31
N LEU A 29 9.01 -24.69 4.91
CA LEU A 29 10.33 -24.82 4.29
C LEU A 29 10.26 -24.66 2.76
N ARG A 30 9.63 -23.58 2.28
CA ARG A 30 9.46 -23.30 0.85
C ARG A 30 10.40 -22.19 0.39
N ARG A 31 10.78 -22.23 -0.90
CA ARG A 31 11.61 -21.19 -1.52
C ARG A 31 10.92 -19.83 -1.38
N GLY A 32 11.63 -18.84 -0.80
CA GLY A 32 11.09 -17.50 -0.56
C GLY A 32 10.36 -17.30 0.77
N ALA A 33 10.26 -18.31 1.64
CA ALA A 33 9.69 -18.16 3.00
C ALA A 33 10.43 -17.08 3.80
N LEU A 34 11.77 -17.05 3.71
CA LEU A 34 12.58 -16.06 4.40
C LEU A 34 12.32 -14.65 3.89
N SER A 35 12.22 -14.47 2.57
CA SER A 35 11.91 -13.16 1.97
C SER A 35 10.51 -12.67 2.38
N LYS A 36 9.51 -13.56 2.43
CA LYS A 36 8.17 -13.22 2.90
C LYS A 36 8.18 -12.79 4.36
N ALA A 37 8.90 -13.52 5.21
CA ALA A 37 9.06 -13.15 6.62
C ALA A 37 9.71 -11.77 6.79
N VAL A 38 10.77 -11.49 6.02
CA VAL A 38 11.44 -10.18 6.06
C VAL A 38 10.50 -9.07 5.60
N VAL A 39 9.81 -9.24 4.47
CA VAL A 39 8.87 -8.24 3.95
C VAL A 39 7.76 -7.98 4.97
N GLU A 40 7.14 -9.01 5.53
CA GLU A 40 6.07 -8.83 6.50
C GLU A 40 6.54 -8.09 7.76
N ILE A 41 7.72 -8.45 8.30
CA ILE A 41 8.28 -7.74 9.45
C ILE A 41 8.54 -6.28 9.10
N LEU A 42 9.11 -5.99 7.93
CA LEU A 42 9.37 -4.62 7.50
C LEU A 42 8.08 -3.82 7.28
N GLU A 43 7.06 -4.41 6.64
CA GLU A 43 5.75 -3.77 6.47
C GLU A 43 5.07 -3.48 7.82
N ARG A 44 5.25 -4.36 8.80
CA ARG A 44 4.71 -4.14 10.15
C ARG A 44 5.42 -3.00 10.88
N GLU A 45 6.75 -2.94 10.81
CA GLU A 45 7.55 -1.99 11.60
C GLU A 45 7.72 -0.62 10.91
N LEU A 46 7.80 -0.60 9.58
CA LEU A 46 8.00 0.62 8.78
C LEU A 46 6.69 1.17 8.18
N GLY A 47 5.60 0.44 8.34
CA GLY A 47 4.35 0.67 7.61
C GLY A 47 4.36 -0.03 6.25
N GLY A 48 3.19 -0.53 5.83
CA GLY A 48 3.01 -1.03 4.47
C GLY A 48 3.27 0.07 3.43
N PRO A 49 3.34 -0.28 2.13
CA PRO A 49 3.44 0.74 1.08
C PRO A 49 2.40 1.83 1.33
N PRO A 50 2.76 3.12 1.22
CA PRO A 50 1.78 4.18 1.37
C PRO A 50 0.60 3.84 0.46
N PRO A 51 -0.66 3.97 0.94
CA PRO A 51 -1.82 3.71 0.10
C PRO A 51 -1.59 4.49 -1.18
N SER A 52 -1.56 3.80 -2.33
CA SER A 52 -1.24 4.40 -3.62
C SER A 52 -1.91 5.75 -3.72
N ALA A 53 -1.11 6.82 -3.68
CA ALA A 53 -1.61 8.18 -3.58
C ALA A 53 -2.41 8.49 -4.86
N GLY A 54 -3.73 8.27 -4.85
CA GLY A 54 -4.51 8.52 -6.06
C GLY A 54 -5.95 8.02 -6.17
N GLY A 55 -6.58 7.39 -5.19
CA GLY A 55 -7.95 6.85 -5.38
C GLY A 55 -8.88 7.15 -4.22
N LEU A 56 -10.04 7.74 -4.52
CA LEU A 56 -11.16 8.08 -3.63
C LEU A 56 -10.94 9.21 -2.61
N ASP A 57 -9.83 9.26 -1.87
CA ASP A 57 -9.69 10.26 -0.78
C ASP A 57 -9.64 11.72 -1.32
N ARG A 58 -9.00 11.92 -2.48
CA ARG A 58 -9.05 13.21 -3.21
C ARG A 58 -10.42 13.54 -3.80
N LEU A 59 -11.21 12.53 -4.18
CA LEU A 59 -12.56 12.73 -4.71
C LEU A 59 -13.53 13.20 -3.61
N VAL A 60 -13.40 12.63 -2.41
CA VAL A 60 -14.26 12.98 -1.26
C VAL A 60 -14.05 14.44 -0.85
N GLY A 61 -12.82 14.95 -0.84
CA GLY A 61 -12.51 16.35 -0.48
C GLY A 61 -13.05 17.40 -1.46
N LEU A 62 -13.10 17.07 -2.76
CA LEU A 62 -13.62 17.97 -3.80
C LEU A 62 -15.15 18.06 -3.80
N GLY A 63 -15.85 16.94 -3.55
CA GLY A 63 -17.31 16.91 -3.48
C GLY A 63 -17.90 17.64 -2.26
N LEU A 64 -17.18 17.66 -1.14
CA LEU A 64 -17.63 18.27 0.11
C LEU A 64 -17.34 19.78 0.21
N SER A 65 -16.42 20.30 -0.61
CA SER A 65 -16.04 21.73 -0.62
C SER A 65 -16.81 22.56 -1.65
N SER A 66 -17.71 21.94 -2.42
CA SER A 66 -18.55 22.65 -3.37
C SER A 66 -19.77 23.25 -2.65
N PRO A 67 -20.05 24.56 -2.80
CA PRO A 67 -21.27 25.16 -2.27
C PRO A 67 -22.55 24.68 -2.98
N ARG A 68 -22.43 23.85 -4.04
CA ARG A 68 -23.59 23.29 -4.77
C ARG A 68 -24.06 21.99 -4.13
N ARG A 69 -25.32 21.98 -3.71
CA ARG A 69 -26.04 20.75 -3.36
C ARG A 69 -26.38 20.01 -4.64
N TRP A 70 -25.81 18.82 -4.84
CA TRP A 70 -26.13 17.98 -5.98
C TRP A 70 -27.44 17.22 -5.75
N SER A 71 -28.40 17.38 -6.64
CA SER A 71 -29.67 16.63 -6.67
C SER A 71 -29.74 15.71 -7.89
N GLY A 72 -28.79 14.78 -8.04
CA GLY A 72 -28.87 13.60 -8.93
C GLY A 72 -28.95 13.83 -10.46
N GLU A 73 -29.68 14.84 -10.93
CA GLU A 73 -29.98 15.16 -12.34
C GLU A 73 -29.13 16.34 -12.87
N ASP A 74 -28.39 17.03 -11.99
CA ASP A 74 -27.70 18.30 -12.27
C ASP A 74 -26.37 18.20 -13.05
N LEU A 75 -25.83 17.00 -13.28
CA LEU A 75 -24.47 16.88 -13.85
C LEU A 75 -24.41 17.40 -15.30
N ALA A 76 -25.47 17.19 -16.08
CA ALA A 76 -25.53 17.65 -17.47
C ALA A 76 -25.77 19.17 -17.58
N GLU A 77 -26.46 19.79 -16.61
CA GLU A 77 -26.60 21.25 -16.55
C GLU A 77 -25.32 21.92 -16.06
N ALA A 78 -24.68 21.36 -15.03
CA ALA A 78 -23.44 21.91 -14.46
C ALA A 78 -22.27 21.96 -15.47
N LEU A 79 -22.26 21.07 -16.47
CA LEU A 79 -21.23 21.02 -17.51
C LEU A 79 -21.48 21.97 -18.69
N ARG A 80 -22.66 22.59 -18.80
CA ARG A 80 -22.94 23.59 -19.88
C ARG A 80 -22.42 24.99 -19.58
N ASP A 81 -22.19 25.30 -18.31
CA ASP A 81 -21.74 26.63 -17.84
C ASP A 81 -20.21 26.75 -17.75
N VAL A 82 -19.47 25.80 -18.32
CA VAL A 82 -18.01 25.86 -18.39
C VAL A 82 -17.64 26.45 -19.75
N PRO A 83 -17.23 27.73 -19.84
CA PRO A 83 -16.66 28.26 -21.08
C PRO A 83 -15.32 27.58 -21.37
N ASP A 84 -15.03 27.40 -22.67
CA ASP A 84 -13.81 26.78 -23.23
C ASP A 84 -12.51 27.42 -22.71
#